data_AF-A0A3R6FDK9-F1
#
_entry.id   AF-A0A3R6FDK9-F1
#
_cell.length_a   1.000
_cell.length_b   1.000
_cell.length_c   1.000
_cell.angle_alpha   90.00
_cell.angle_beta   90.00
_cell.angle_gamma   90.00
#
_symmetry.space_group_name_H-M   'P 1'
#
loop_
_entity.id
_entity.type
_entity.pdbx_description
1 polymer ?
#
loop_
_entity_poly.entity_id
_entity_poly.type
_entity_poly.pdbx_seq_one_letter_code
_entity_poly.pdbx_strand_id
1 'polypeptide(L)'
;MLESGSKGGTLAKGLIGHDFEDYLSKIIGGEGSFSVGGRDFDGGIDSRWWEAKSGNYWSMLEENPNKLTKFKSDMGDRLRIATENGATYEIFSNTPIPESIKQWLTKKGITFTELLD
;
A
#
# COMPACT_ATOMS: atom_id res chain seq x y z
N MET A 1 41.96 -1.69 6.85
CA MET A 1 41.20 -1.53 8.10
C MET A 1 40.76 -0.09 8.22
N LEU A 2 39.46 0.17 8.02
CA LEU A 2 38.61 1.00 8.88
C LEU A 2 37.21 0.98 8.23
N GLU A 3 36.36 0.15 8.81
CA GLU A 3 34.91 0.15 8.63
C GLU A 3 34.33 1.45 9.19
N SER A 4 33.25 1.96 8.59
CA SER A 4 32.02 2.38 9.30
C SER A 4 31.16 3.27 8.41
N GLY A 5 29.95 2.79 8.14
CA GLY A 5 28.87 3.53 7.50
C GLY A 5 27.63 2.66 7.56
N SER A 6 26.99 2.64 8.73
CA SER A 6 25.86 1.82 9.14
C SER A 6 24.86 1.52 8.01
N LYS A 7 24.76 0.25 7.59
CA LYS A 7 23.54 -0.29 6.95
C LYS A 7 22.46 -0.44 8.02
N GLY A 8 22.02 0.67 8.60
CA GLY A 8 20.73 0.75 9.27
C GLY A 8 19.70 0.94 8.17
N GLY A 9 19.18 -0.16 7.62
CA GLY A 9 18.05 -0.07 6.69
C GLY A 9 16.93 0.69 7.39
N THR A 10 16.38 1.72 6.75
CA THR A 10 15.15 2.35 7.23
C THR A 10 14.12 1.25 7.42
N LEU A 11 13.57 1.11 8.63
CA LEU A 11 12.53 0.11 8.91
C LEU A 11 11.19 0.63 8.38
N ALA A 12 10.36 -0.27 7.86
CA ALA A 12 9.02 0.09 7.41
C ALA A 12 8.14 0.50 8.59
N LYS A 13 8.35 -0.16 9.74
CA LYS A 13 7.60 0.07 10.96
C LYS A 13 7.77 1.50 11.49
N GLY A 14 6.63 2.16 11.73
CA GLY A 14 6.59 3.51 12.30
C GLY A 14 6.60 4.65 11.28
N LEU A 15 6.83 4.36 9.99
CA LEU A 15 6.64 5.35 8.92
C LEU A 15 5.14 5.68 8.74
N ILE A 16 4.78 6.91 8.43
CA ILE A 16 3.38 7.34 8.31
C ILE A 16 3.18 8.15 7.04
N GLY A 17 2.11 7.85 6.30
CA GLY A 17 1.77 8.56 5.06
C GLY A 17 2.91 8.52 4.05
N HIS A 18 3.30 9.69 3.56
CA HIS A 18 4.29 9.87 2.49
C HIS A 18 5.65 9.22 2.81
N ASP A 19 6.09 9.20 4.07
CA ASP A 19 7.34 8.53 4.44
C ASP A 19 7.31 7.03 4.14
N PHE A 20 6.13 6.39 4.26
CA PHE A 20 5.96 4.98 3.92
C PHE A 20 5.85 4.77 2.40
N GLU A 21 5.23 5.69 1.68
CA GLU A 21 5.16 5.69 0.22
C GLU A 21 6.57 5.79 -0.39
N ASP A 22 7.36 6.76 0.06
CA ASP A 22 8.75 6.96 -0.36
C ASP A 22 9.62 5.76 -0.04
N TYR A 23 9.43 5.16 1.15
CA TYR A 23 10.10 3.92 1.52
C TYR A 23 9.78 2.80 0.51
N LEU A 24 8.51 2.60 0.17
CA LEU A 24 8.08 1.57 -0.78
C LEU A 24 8.66 1.80 -2.18
N SER A 25 8.58 3.02 -2.72
CA SER A 25 9.16 3.33 -4.03
C SER A 25 10.67 3.10 -4.03
N LYS A 26 11.38 3.47 -2.95
CA LYS A 26 12.81 3.24 -2.82
C LYS A 26 13.19 1.76 -2.72
N ILE A 27 12.46 0.95 -1.96
CA ILE A 27 12.81 -0.46 -1.74
C ILE A 27 12.34 -1.37 -2.88
N ILE A 28 11.22 -1.06 -3.52
CA ILE A 28 10.67 -1.80 -4.67
C ILE A 28 11.34 -1.34 -5.96
N GLY A 29 11.87 -0.11 -5.99
CA GLY A 29 12.53 0.49 -7.16
C GLY A 29 11.57 1.14 -8.15
N GLY A 30 10.34 1.47 -7.72
CA GLY A 30 9.33 2.07 -8.58
C GLY A 30 9.27 3.59 -8.49
N GLU A 31 8.34 4.14 -9.26
CA GLU A 31 8.01 5.55 -9.23
C GLU A 31 7.14 5.86 -8.00
N GLY A 32 7.15 7.13 -7.60
CA GLY A 32 6.22 7.64 -6.58
C GLY A 32 4.78 7.68 -7.09
N SER A 33 3.94 8.43 -6.39
CA SER A 33 2.52 8.53 -6.73
C SER A 33 2.26 8.95 -8.18
N PHE A 34 1.25 8.36 -8.81
CA PHE A 34 0.82 8.72 -10.17
C PHE A 34 -0.70 8.64 -10.31
N SER A 35 -1.24 9.27 -11.35
CA SER A 35 -2.69 9.34 -11.60
C SER A 35 -3.06 8.68 -12.93
N VAL A 36 -4.06 7.79 -12.92
CA VAL A 36 -4.59 7.12 -14.11
C VAL A 36 -6.06 6.76 -13.92
N GLY A 37 -6.87 6.85 -14.99
CA GLY A 37 -8.29 6.51 -14.93
C GLY A 37 -9.10 7.35 -13.92
N GLY A 38 -8.63 8.56 -13.59
CA GLY A 38 -9.24 9.45 -12.60
C GLY A 38 -8.99 9.06 -11.15
N ARG A 39 -8.03 8.18 -10.87
CA ARG A 39 -7.60 7.79 -9.52
C ARG A 39 -6.10 7.97 -9.34
N ASP A 40 -5.70 8.26 -8.11
CA ASP A 40 -4.31 8.32 -7.70
C ASP A 40 -3.89 6.98 -7.09
N PHE A 41 -2.67 6.56 -7.40
CA PHE A 41 -2.01 5.39 -6.84
C PHE A 41 -0.79 5.85 -6.06
N ASP A 42 -0.53 5.23 -4.91
CA ASP A 42 0.56 5.64 -4.02
C ASP A 42 1.95 5.29 -4.59
N GLY A 43 2.03 4.34 -5.53
CA GLY A 43 3.24 4.06 -6.30
C GLY A 43 3.08 2.91 -7.29
N GLY A 44 4.07 2.75 -8.18
CA GLY A 44 4.04 1.74 -9.22
C GLY A 44 5.40 1.50 -9.88
N ILE A 45 5.60 0.30 -10.43
CA ILE A 45 6.71 -0.01 -11.34
C ILE A 45 6.17 -0.88 -12.48
N ASP A 46 6.36 -0.45 -13.72
CA ASP A 46 5.82 -1.10 -14.92
C ASP A 46 4.33 -1.45 -14.76
N SER A 47 4.00 -2.75 -14.78
CA SER A 47 2.66 -3.31 -14.64
C SER A 47 2.34 -3.74 -13.20
N ARG A 48 3.01 -3.20 -12.17
CA ARG A 48 2.77 -3.50 -10.76
C ARG A 48 2.49 -2.23 -9.97
N TRP A 49 1.24 -2.01 -9.56
CA TRP A 49 0.80 -0.79 -8.88
C TRP A 49 0.32 -1.08 -7.46
N TRP A 50 0.44 -0.10 -6.56
CA TRP A 50 0.08 -0.33 -5.16
C TRP A 50 -0.50 0.88 -4.44
N GLU A 51 -1.13 0.56 -3.30
CA GLU A 51 -1.42 1.51 -2.23
C GLU A 51 -0.56 1.23 -1.00
N ALA A 52 -0.18 2.28 -0.30
CA ALA A 52 0.51 2.26 0.97
C ALA A 52 -0.48 2.59 2.09
N LYS A 53 -0.51 1.77 3.16
CA LYS A 53 -1.36 2.00 4.34
C LYS A 53 -0.52 1.91 5.60
N SER A 54 -0.62 2.93 6.45
CA SER A 54 0.28 3.05 7.59
C SER A 54 -0.33 3.69 8.82
N GLY A 55 0.35 3.54 9.95
CA GLY A 55 -0.07 4.09 11.23
C GLY A 55 -1.46 3.62 11.65
N ASN A 56 -2.33 4.54 12.08
CA ASN A 56 -3.65 4.21 12.62
C ASN A 56 -4.74 3.96 11.54
N TYR A 57 -4.34 3.68 10.30
CA TYR A 57 -5.28 3.61 9.18
C TYR A 57 -6.37 2.55 9.38
N TRP A 58 -5.97 1.35 9.82
CA TRP A 58 -6.90 0.23 9.96
C TRP A 58 -7.91 0.42 11.09
N SER A 59 -7.47 0.88 12.26
CA SER A 59 -8.38 1.17 13.37
C SER A 59 -9.40 2.25 12.98
N MET A 60 -8.96 3.27 12.24
CA MET A 60 -9.84 4.30 11.70
C MET A 60 -10.90 3.73 10.72
N LEU A 61 -10.60 2.66 9.99
CA LEU A 61 -11.59 1.96 9.17
C LEU A 61 -12.56 1.10 10.01
N GLU A 62 -12.06 0.41 11.03
CA GLU A 62 -12.89 -0.43 11.90
C GLU A 62 -13.88 0.39 12.73
N GLU A 63 -13.47 1.58 13.17
CA GLU A 63 -14.30 2.50 13.96
C GLU A 63 -15.34 3.25 13.13
N ASN A 64 -15.19 3.31 11.80
CA ASN A 64 -16.03 4.13 10.94
C ASN A 64 -16.53 3.37 9.70
N PRO A 65 -17.78 2.86 9.72
CA PRO A 65 -18.37 2.12 8.61
C PRO A 65 -18.41 2.89 7.27
N ASN A 66 -18.54 4.22 7.30
CA ASN A 66 -18.54 5.02 6.08
C ASN A 66 -17.15 5.05 5.44
N LYS A 67 -16.09 5.14 6.26
CA LYS A 67 -14.71 5.07 5.77
C LYS A 67 -14.37 3.68 5.26
N LEU A 68 -14.82 2.62 5.94
CA LEU A 68 -14.69 1.25 5.44
C LEU A 68 -15.39 1.05 4.10
N THR A 69 -16.60 1.59 3.93
CA THR A 69 -17.35 1.52 2.68
C THR A 69 -16.62 2.25 1.55
N LYS A 70 -16.12 3.45 1.84
CA LYS A 70 -15.30 4.23 0.90
C LYS A 70 -14.02 3.50 0.52
N PHE A 71 -13.30 2.93 1.47
CA PHE A 71 -12.12 2.11 1.22
C PHE A 71 -12.44 0.97 0.24
N LYS A 72 -13.49 0.19 0.49
CA LYS A 72 -13.88 -0.91 -0.39
C LYS A 72 -14.22 -0.47 -1.81
N SER A 73 -14.89 0.67 -1.96
CA SER A 73 -15.19 1.28 -3.26
C SER A 73 -13.91 1.71 -3.97
N ASP A 74 -13.07 2.47 -3.28
CA ASP A 74 -11.85 3.05 -3.82
C ASP A 74 -10.81 1.97 -4.23
N MET A 75 -10.67 0.90 -3.44
CA MET A 75 -9.80 -0.24 -3.79
C MET A 75 -10.35 -1.05 -4.98
N GLY A 76 -11.68 -1.16 -5.09
CA GLY A 76 -12.33 -1.83 -6.22
C GLY A 76 -12.13 -1.07 -7.54
N ASP A 77 -12.25 0.25 -7.51
CA ASP A 77 -12.01 1.09 -8.68
C ASP A 77 -10.55 1.03 -9.14
N ARG A 78 -9.60 1.08 -8.19
CA ARG A 78 -8.17 0.96 -8.49
C ARG A 78 -7.80 -0.40 -9.08
N LEU A 79 -8.34 -1.50 -8.52
CA LEU A 79 -8.16 -2.83 -9.09
C LEU A 79 -8.66 -2.89 -10.54
N ARG A 80 -9.86 -2.35 -10.81
CA ARG A 80 -10.43 -2.31 -12.16
C ARG A 80 -9.53 -1.51 -13.11
N ILE A 81 -9.13 -0.31 -12.72
CA ILE A 81 -8.27 0.57 -13.53
C ILE A 81 -6.93 -0.09 -13.82
N ALA A 82 -6.27 -0.68 -12.80
CA ALA A 82 -5.02 -1.40 -13.00
C ALA A 82 -5.19 -2.54 -14.02
N THR A 83 -6.22 -3.36 -13.84
CA THR A 83 -6.51 -4.50 -14.75
C THR A 83 -6.77 -4.03 -16.18
N GLU A 84 -7.56 -2.97 -16.38
CA GLU A 84 -7.84 -2.38 -17.70
C GLU A 84 -6.57 -1.86 -18.40
N ASN A 85 -5.54 -1.50 -17.64
CA ASN A 85 -4.24 -1.06 -18.14
C ASN A 85 -3.19 -2.18 -18.18
N GLY A 86 -3.60 -3.44 -17.97
CA GLY A 86 -2.67 -4.58 -17.98
C GLY A 86 -1.71 -4.62 -16.79
N ALA A 87 -2.05 -3.94 -15.69
CA ALA A 87 -1.28 -3.91 -14.45
C ALA A 87 -1.93 -4.78 -13.35
N THR A 88 -1.11 -5.24 -12.41
CA THR A 88 -1.54 -5.81 -11.13
C THR A 88 -1.74 -4.72 -10.10
N TYR A 89 -2.49 -5.04 -9.06
CA TYR A 89 -2.78 -4.12 -7.97
C TYR A 89 -2.66 -4.81 -6.61
N GLU A 90 -1.92 -4.18 -5.69
CA GLU A 90 -1.70 -4.71 -4.34
C GLU A 90 -1.68 -3.62 -3.27
N ILE A 91 -1.72 -4.05 -2.00
CA ILE A 91 -1.67 -3.17 -0.85
C ILE A 91 -0.46 -3.51 0.01
N PHE A 92 0.32 -2.50 0.38
CA PHE A 92 1.34 -2.61 1.41
C PHE A 92 0.84 -1.99 2.70
N SER A 93 1.13 -2.66 3.81
CA SER A 93 0.82 -2.16 5.14
C SER A 93 2.02 -2.28 6.07
N ASN A 94 2.36 -1.22 6.81
CA ASN A 94 3.38 -1.30 7.87
C ASN A 94 2.81 -1.55 9.27
N THR A 95 1.52 -1.87 9.32
CA THR A 95 0.79 -2.30 10.52
C THR A 95 -0.03 -3.54 10.19
N PRO A 96 -0.42 -4.35 11.19
CA PRO A 96 -1.27 -5.51 10.94
C PRO A 96 -2.62 -5.08 10.33
N ILE A 97 -2.95 -5.64 9.18
CA ILE A 97 -4.24 -5.51 8.51
C ILE A 97 -5.25 -6.38 9.28
N PRO A 98 -6.42 -5.85 9.66
CA PRO A 98 -7.45 -6.63 10.33
C PRO A 98 -7.92 -7.81 9.48
N GLU A 99 -8.22 -8.93 10.13
CA GLU A 99 -8.61 -10.18 9.46
C GLU A 99 -9.84 -10.01 8.56
N SER A 100 -10.82 -9.21 8.99
CA SER A 100 -12.01 -8.89 8.20
C SER A 100 -11.69 -8.17 6.88
N ILE A 101 -10.61 -7.38 6.86
CA ILE A 101 -10.12 -6.69 5.67
C ILE A 101 -9.31 -7.65 4.80
N LYS A 102 -8.43 -8.47 5.39
CA LYS A 102 -7.69 -9.52 4.65
C LYS A 102 -8.64 -10.44 3.89
N GLN A 103 -9.70 -10.93 4.54
CA GLN A 103 -10.72 -11.77 3.91
C GLN A 103 -11.41 -11.07 2.73
N TRP A 104 -11.71 -9.78 2.87
CA TRP A 104 -12.31 -9.00 1.80
C TRP A 104 -11.35 -8.80 0.61
N LEU A 105 -10.09 -8.48 0.88
CA LEU A 105 -9.04 -8.31 -0.14
C LEU A 105 -8.81 -9.62 -0.91
N THR A 106 -8.69 -10.75 -0.20
CA THR A 106 -8.57 -12.08 -0.80
C THR A 106 -9.77 -12.40 -1.69
N LYS A 107 -11.00 -12.13 -1.23
CA LYS A 107 -12.21 -12.33 -2.03
C LYS A 107 -12.22 -11.47 -3.31
N LYS A 108 -11.60 -10.30 -3.28
CA LYS A 108 -11.47 -9.40 -4.44
C LYS A 108 -10.31 -9.75 -5.36
N GLY A 109 -9.39 -10.63 -4.94
CA GLY A 109 -8.16 -10.92 -5.68
C GLY A 109 -7.13 -9.80 -5.56
N ILE A 110 -7.18 -8.99 -4.49
CA ILE A 110 -6.18 -7.95 -4.22
C ILE A 110 -5.11 -8.55 -3.30
N THR A 111 -3.87 -8.62 -3.79
CA THR A 111 -2.72 -9.05 -3.00
C THR A 111 -2.43 -8.02 -1.90
N PHE A 112 -1.99 -8.48 -0.74
CA PHE A 112 -1.55 -7.60 0.35
C PHE A 112 -0.26 -8.13 0.99
N THR A 113 0.59 -7.21 1.42
CA THR A 113 1.86 -7.50 2.10
C THR A 113 1.98 -6.65 3.36
N GLU A 114 2.29 -7.28 4.48
CA GLU A 114 2.56 -6.61 5.76
C GLU A 114 4.07 -6.50 5.98
N LEU A 115 4.58 -5.28 6.13
CA LEU A 115 5.99 -4.97 6.41
C LEU A 115 6.10 -4.52 7.88
N LEU A 116 6.21 -5.50 8.79
CA LEU A 116 6.08 -5.28 10.25
C LEU A 116 7.43 -5.16 10.98
N ASP A 117 8.50 -5.21 10.20
CA ASP A 117 9.90 -5.28 10.61
C ASP A 117 10.46 -3.90 11.00
#